data_AF-A0A1E4ZND3-F1
#
_entry.id   AF-A0A1E4ZND3-F1
#
_cell.length_a   1.000
_cell.length_b   1.000
_cell.length_c   1.000
_cell.angle_alpha   90.00
_cell.angle_beta   90.00
_cell.angle_gamma   90.00
#
_symmetry.space_group_name_H-M   'P 1'
#
loop_
_entity.id
_entity.type
_entity.pdbx_description
1 polymer ?
#
loop_
_entity_poly.entity_id
_entity_poly.type
_entity_poly.pdbx_seq_one_letter_code
_entity_poly.pdbx_strand_id
1 'polypeptide(L)'
;MRCINEPISRRANAEDNCTGAFWESRYKSQALLDEHAILSCMAYVDLNPVRAKIATTPEESEHTSIKKRIASAKVGCIPVELLRFQGDEHKDKPSGTPFSLDPYIQLVDWIARIIRRGKSGVLDDVLPPILQRLDIGTDTWLTITTEFEDQFRQWVGTEAAIQITATHVGKTRSRSPPMRFG
;
A
#
# COMPACT_ATOMS: atom_id res chain seq x y z
N MET A 1 13.80 -13.86 -1.40
CA MET A 1 13.54 -13.01 -0.22
C MET A 1 14.61 -13.12 0.85
N ARG A 2 15.24 -14.29 1.10
CA ARG A 2 16.30 -14.41 2.13
C ARG A 2 17.36 -13.30 2.02
N CYS A 3 17.88 -13.03 0.83
CA CYS A 3 18.89 -11.99 0.60
C CYS A 3 18.42 -10.54 0.89
N ILE A 4 17.11 -10.28 0.88
CA ILE A 4 16.52 -8.96 1.22
C ILE A 4 16.16 -8.92 2.70
N ASN A 5 15.52 -9.98 3.19
CA ASN A 5 14.99 -10.04 4.54
C ASN A 5 16.09 -10.19 5.58
N GLU A 6 17.16 -10.92 5.27
CA GLU A 6 18.25 -11.19 6.20
C GLU A 6 18.99 -9.91 6.61
N PRO A 7 19.49 -9.04 5.70
CA PRO A 7 20.12 -7.79 6.10
C PRO A 7 19.22 -6.90 6.96
N ILE A 8 17.93 -6.83 6.63
CA ILE A 8 16.94 -6.05 7.40
C ILE A 8 16.74 -6.64 8.79
N SER A 9 16.57 -7.97 8.88
CA SER A 9 16.40 -8.68 10.15
C SER A 9 17.60 -8.50 11.06
N ARG A 10 18.82 -8.62 10.52
CA ARG A 10 20.05 -8.43 11.29
C ARG A 10 20.17 -7.01 11.84
N ARG A 11 19.82 -5.99 11.04
CA ARG A 11 19.85 -4.59 11.47
C ARG A 11 18.83 -4.31 12.57
N ALA A 12 17.58 -4.75 12.40
CA ALA A 12 16.53 -4.56 13.39
C ALA A 12 16.85 -5.29 14.71
N ASN A 13 17.30 -6.55 14.63
CA ASN A 13 17.72 -7.30 15.82
C ASN A 13 18.88 -6.62 16.56
N ALA A 14 19.84 -6.04 15.82
CA ALA A 14 20.95 -5.30 16.42
C ALA A 14 20.48 -3.99 17.10
N GLU A 15 19.50 -3.29 16.51
CA GLU A 15 18.89 -2.08 17.09
C GLU A 15 18.15 -2.40 18.40
N ASP A 16 17.39 -3.50 18.42
CA ASP A 16 16.61 -3.93 19.58
C ASP A 16 17.42 -4.78 20.59
N ASN A 17 18.73 -4.98 20.36
CA ASN A 17 19.60 -5.87 21.14
C ASN A 17 19.01 -7.29 21.35
N CYS A 18 18.35 -7.83 20.33
CA CYS A 18 17.71 -9.14 20.38
C CYS A 18 18.34 -10.12 19.36
N THR A 19 17.98 -11.40 19.47
CA THR A 19 18.42 -12.45 18.55
C THR A 19 17.24 -13.32 18.14
N GLY A 20 17.38 -14.08 17.06
CA GLY A 20 16.32 -14.96 16.55
C GLY A 20 15.74 -14.50 15.21
N ALA A 21 14.70 -15.19 14.76
CA ALA A 21 14.06 -14.89 13.49
C ALA A 21 13.12 -13.69 13.64
N PHE A 22 13.47 -12.60 12.94
CA PHE A 22 12.62 -11.41 12.87
C PHE A 22 11.30 -11.69 12.13
N TRP A 23 11.39 -12.49 11.06
CA TRP A 23 10.26 -12.90 10.23
C TRP A 23 9.86 -14.35 10.55
N GLU A 24 9.01 -14.55 11.56
CA GLU A 24 8.36 -15.83 11.91
C GLU A 24 6.88 -15.62 12.25
N SER A 25 6.07 -16.71 12.14
CA SER A 25 4.62 -16.94 12.38
C SER A 25 3.61 -15.78 12.35
N ARG A 26 3.94 -14.62 12.94
CA ARG A 26 3.16 -13.38 13.01
C ARG A 26 3.59 -12.32 11.99
N TYR A 27 4.83 -12.34 11.48
CA TYR A 27 5.33 -11.34 10.54
C TYR A 27 5.62 -11.93 9.15
N LYS A 28 5.06 -11.30 8.12
CA LYS A 28 5.22 -11.69 6.71
C LYS A 28 6.06 -10.64 5.97
N SER A 29 6.87 -11.08 5.01
CA SER A 29 7.55 -10.21 4.06
C SER A 29 6.98 -10.48 2.66
N GLN A 30 6.52 -9.42 2.00
CA GLN A 30 5.86 -9.45 0.69
C GLN A 30 6.54 -8.45 -0.24
N ALA A 31 6.88 -8.85 -1.46
CA ALA A 31 7.48 -7.94 -2.44
C ALA A 31 6.36 -7.22 -3.20
N LEU A 32 6.37 -5.89 -3.18
CA LEU A 32 5.50 -5.05 -4.00
C LEU A 32 6.20 -4.84 -5.34
N LEU A 33 5.59 -5.32 -6.42
CA LEU A 33 6.27 -5.46 -7.72
C LEU A 33 6.00 -4.28 -8.68
N ASP A 34 4.97 -3.48 -8.44
CA ASP A 34 4.55 -2.38 -9.31
C ASP A 34 3.81 -1.26 -8.56
N GLU A 35 3.41 -0.21 -9.29
CA GLU A 35 2.64 0.93 -8.76
C GLU A 35 1.34 0.48 -8.07
N HIS A 36 0.62 -0.49 -8.64
CA HIS A 36 -0.62 -1.03 -8.07
C HIS A 36 -0.38 -1.64 -6.69
N ALA A 37 0.67 -2.43 -6.55
CA ALA A 37 1.06 -3.05 -5.29
C ALA A 37 1.45 -2.00 -4.24
N ILE A 38 2.22 -0.98 -4.63
CA ILE A 38 2.63 0.12 -3.75
C ILE A 38 1.42 0.90 -3.25
N LEU A 39 0.56 1.36 -4.17
CA LEU A 39 -0.61 2.17 -3.84
C LEU A 39 -1.56 1.40 -2.90
N SER A 40 -1.81 0.13 -3.21
CA SER A 40 -2.65 -0.77 -2.42
C SER A 40 -2.12 -0.96 -1.00
N CYS A 41 -0.83 -1.22 -0.87
CA CYS A 41 -0.19 -1.43 0.43
C CYS A 41 -0.21 -0.15 1.28
N MET A 42 0.11 1.00 0.66
CA MET A 42 0.05 2.30 1.34
C MET A 42 -1.35 2.58 1.87
N ALA A 43 -2.38 2.44 1.03
CA ALA A 43 -3.76 2.66 1.42
C ALA A 43 -4.21 1.69 2.52
N TYR A 44 -3.89 0.39 2.40
CA TYR A 44 -4.17 -0.62 3.42
C TYR A 44 -3.62 -0.22 4.79
N VAL A 45 -2.35 0.18 4.85
CA VAL A 45 -1.69 0.60 6.10
C VAL A 45 -2.31 1.87 6.67
N ASP A 46 -2.51 2.90 5.85
CA ASP A 46 -3.05 4.18 6.29
C ASP A 46 -4.53 4.05 6.74
N LEU A 47 -5.26 3.05 6.24
CA LEU A 47 -6.63 2.73 6.65
C LEU A 47 -6.73 1.83 7.88
N ASN A 48 -5.62 1.33 8.43
CA ASN A 48 -5.65 0.42 9.58
C ASN A 48 -6.43 0.97 10.79
N PRO A 49 -6.23 2.23 11.24
CA PRO A 49 -7.01 2.76 12.37
C PRO A 49 -8.50 2.90 12.07
N VAL A 50 -8.86 3.21 10.82
CA VAL A 50 -10.27 3.28 10.38
C VAL A 50 -10.89 1.88 10.38
N ARG A 51 -10.18 0.88 9.82
CA ARG A 51 -10.59 -0.54 9.82
C ARG A 51 -10.78 -1.08 11.23
N ALA A 52 -9.87 -0.73 12.14
CA ALA A 52 -9.90 -1.12 13.54
C ALA A 52 -10.94 -0.33 14.38
N LYS A 53 -11.66 0.63 13.78
CA LYS A 53 -12.59 1.54 14.47
C LYS A 53 -11.94 2.38 15.58
N ILE A 54 -10.63 2.61 15.48
CA ILE A 54 -9.86 3.49 16.37
C ILE A 54 -10.01 4.95 15.92
N ALA A 55 -10.20 5.19 14.61
CA ALA A 55 -10.41 6.50 14.02
C ALA A 55 -11.64 6.50 13.10
N THR A 56 -12.35 7.63 12.98
CA THR A 56 -13.52 7.75 12.09
C THR A 56 -13.13 8.20 10.69
N THR A 57 -12.02 8.93 10.58
CA THR A 57 -11.48 9.47 9.33
C THR A 57 -9.95 9.31 9.27
N PRO A 58 -9.34 9.44 8.08
CA PRO A 58 -7.88 9.41 7.94
C PRO A 58 -7.15 10.51 8.74
N GLU A 59 -7.77 11.68 8.93
CA GLU A 59 -7.22 12.78 9.73
C GLU A 59 -7.13 12.47 11.22
N GLU A 60 -8.03 11.63 11.72
CA GLU A 60 -8.08 11.17 13.12
C GLU A 60 -7.18 9.96 13.38
N SER A 61 -6.55 9.40 12.34
CA SER A 61 -5.73 8.19 12.43
C SER A 61 -4.37 8.50 13.06
N GLU A 62 -4.31 8.50 14.40
CA GLU A 62 -3.09 8.75 15.16
C GLU A 62 -1.94 7.83 14.74
N HIS A 63 -0.71 8.38 14.75
CA HIS A 63 0.52 7.66 14.42
C HIS A 63 0.60 7.06 12.99
N THR A 64 -0.22 7.54 12.04
CA THR A 64 -0.15 7.11 10.63
C THR A 64 0.60 8.09 9.72
N SER A 65 0.99 7.61 8.55
CA SER A 65 1.64 8.44 7.53
C SER A 65 0.64 9.40 6.89
N ILE A 66 -0.60 8.96 6.65
CA ILE A 66 -1.67 9.80 6.07
C ILE A 66 -1.97 11.02 6.94
N LYS A 67 -2.10 10.86 8.27
CA LYS A 67 -2.36 11.99 9.17
C LYS A 67 -1.25 13.05 9.10
N LYS A 68 0.01 12.61 9.15
CA LYS A 68 1.17 13.51 9.02
C LYS A 68 1.16 14.24 7.68
N ARG A 69 0.89 13.53 6.58
CA ARG A 69 0.82 14.11 5.24
C ARG A 69 -0.28 15.16 5.13
N ILE A 70 -1.49 14.87 5.64
CA ILE A 70 -2.60 15.83 5.64
C ILE A 70 -2.26 17.07 6.47
N ALA A 71 -1.68 16.88 7.67
CA ALA A 71 -1.29 17.99 8.53
C ALA A 71 -0.23 18.89 7.87
N SER A 72 0.79 18.30 7.25
CA SER A 72 1.82 19.06 6.52
C SER A 72 1.25 19.76 5.27
N ALA A 73 0.36 19.10 4.52
CA ALA A 73 -0.27 19.69 3.33
C ALA A 73 -1.10 20.93 3.67
N LYS A 74 -1.82 20.94 4.81
CA LYS A 74 -2.58 22.11 5.30
C LYS A 74 -1.73 23.35 5.54
N VAL A 75 -0.44 23.18 5.85
CA VAL A 75 0.51 24.28 6.04
C VAL A 75 1.47 24.43 4.85
N GLY A 76 1.17 23.80 3.71
CA GLY A 76 1.97 23.89 2.48
C GLY A 76 3.36 23.26 2.57
N CYS A 77 3.55 22.31 3.50
CA CYS A 77 4.84 21.66 3.77
C CYS A 77 4.82 20.17 3.39
N ILE A 78 6.02 19.60 3.23
CA ILE A 78 6.22 18.17 3.00
C ILE A 78 6.94 17.59 4.23
N PRO A 79 6.39 16.54 4.87
CA PRO A 79 7.01 15.93 6.04
C PRO A 79 8.37 15.33 5.67
N VAL A 80 9.42 15.66 6.42
CA VAL A 80 10.81 15.32 6.09
C VAL A 80 11.08 13.82 6.30
N GLU A 81 10.38 13.20 7.23
CA GLU A 81 10.54 11.80 7.61
C GLU A 81 9.84 10.83 6.64
N LEU A 82 9.00 11.35 5.74
CA LEU A 82 8.22 10.52 4.82
C LEU A 82 8.71 10.69 3.38
N LEU A 83 8.70 9.58 2.64
CA LEU A 83 8.98 9.60 1.22
C LEU A 83 8.00 10.55 0.49
N ARG A 84 8.54 11.41 -0.38
CA ARG A 84 7.77 12.45 -1.08
C ARG A 84 6.85 11.85 -2.16
N PHE A 85 5.71 12.48 -2.38
CA PHE A 85 4.88 12.27 -3.58
C PHE A 85 5.46 13.14 -4.70
N GLN A 86 5.82 12.52 -5.82
CA GLN A 86 6.44 13.23 -6.94
C GLN A 86 5.46 13.67 -8.02
N GLY A 87 4.24 13.14 -8.01
CA GLY A 87 3.29 13.30 -9.09
C GLY A 87 3.64 12.48 -10.34
N ASP A 88 2.78 12.56 -11.34
CA ASP A 88 2.87 11.74 -12.56
C ASP A 88 4.00 12.20 -13.50
N GLU A 89 4.55 13.40 -13.30
CA GLU A 89 5.56 14.02 -14.19
C GLU A 89 7.00 13.51 -13.97
N HIS A 90 7.22 12.68 -12.96
CA HIS A 90 8.56 12.25 -12.53
C HIS A 90 8.71 10.74 -12.35
N LYS A 91 7.94 9.92 -13.08
CA LYS A 91 8.03 8.44 -13.03
C LYS A 91 9.45 7.89 -13.22
N ASP A 92 10.29 8.58 -13.98
CA ASP A 92 11.66 8.16 -14.28
C ASP A 92 12.69 8.54 -13.20
N LYS A 93 12.30 9.26 -12.13
CA LYS A 93 13.20 9.62 -11.03
C LYS A 93 13.05 8.66 -9.85
N PRO A 94 14.13 7.99 -9.40
CA PRO A 94 14.06 6.96 -8.36
C PRO A 94 13.73 7.48 -6.94
N SER A 95 13.62 8.80 -6.72
CA SER A 95 13.62 9.40 -5.38
C SER A 95 12.22 9.80 -4.87
N GLY A 96 11.25 8.89 -4.80
CA GLY A 96 9.90 9.24 -4.30
C GLY A 96 8.79 8.26 -4.71
N THR A 97 7.58 8.51 -4.22
CA THR A 97 6.39 7.74 -4.60
C THR A 97 5.83 8.27 -5.93
N PRO A 98 5.47 7.40 -6.90
CA PRO A 98 5.09 7.75 -8.27
C PRO A 98 3.61 8.18 -8.37
N PHE A 99 3.14 8.92 -7.37
CA PHE A 99 1.77 9.40 -7.27
C PHE A 99 1.76 10.86 -6.87
N SER A 100 0.65 11.54 -7.13
CA SER A 100 0.34 12.85 -6.57
C SER A 100 -0.32 12.68 -5.19
N LEU A 101 -0.02 13.60 -4.26
CA LEU A 101 -0.52 13.52 -2.88
C LEU A 101 -2.05 13.71 -2.82
N ASP A 102 -2.60 14.70 -3.52
CA ASP A 102 -4.04 15.02 -3.41
C ASP A 102 -4.93 13.88 -3.92
N PRO A 103 -4.67 13.27 -5.10
CA PRO A 103 -5.41 12.08 -5.54
C PRO A 103 -5.29 10.90 -4.57
N TYR A 104 -4.13 10.75 -3.90
CA TYR A 104 -3.95 9.71 -2.88
C TYR A 104 -4.80 9.98 -1.64
N ILE A 105 -4.83 11.21 -1.12
CA ILE A 105 -5.68 11.57 0.04
C ILE A 105 -7.16 11.34 -0.30
N GLN A 106 -7.60 11.77 -1.48
CA GLN A 106 -8.98 11.55 -1.95
C GLN A 106 -9.32 10.07 -2.03
N LEU A 107 -8.40 9.24 -2.53
CA LEU A 107 -8.59 7.79 -2.60
C LEU A 107 -8.76 7.16 -1.21
N VAL A 108 -7.91 7.54 -0.26
CA VAL A 108 -7.96 7.01 1.12
C VAL A 108 -9.24 7.46 1.83
N ASP A 109 -9.65 8.72 1.71
CA ASP A 109 -10.92 9.21 2.26
C ASP A 109 -12.12 8.49 1.63
N TRP A 110 -12.10 8.30 0.31
CA TRP A 110 -13.16 7.60 -0.41
C TRP A 110 -13.37 6.17 0.12
N ILE A 111 -12.31 5.39 0.30
CA ILE A 111 -12.42 4.05 0.92
C ILE A 111 -12.81 4.11 2.39
N ALA A 112 -12.27 5.06 3.17
CA ALA A 112 -12.63 5.20 4.58
C ALA A 112 -14.16 5.37 4.74
N ARG A 113 -14.81 6.13 3.84
CA ARG A 113 -16.27 6.27 3.79
C ARG A 113 -16.99 4.95 3.48
N ILE A 114 -16.47 4.14 2.55
CA ILE A 114 -17.03 2.81 2.24
C ILE A 114 -16.95 1.90 3.46
N ILE A 115 -15.76 1.78 4.07
CA ILE A 115 -15.51 0.94 5.25
C ILE A 115 -16.46 1.34 6.38
N ARG A 116 -16.63 2.64 6.63
CA ARG A 116 -17.53 3.16 7.66
C ARG A 116 -19.01 2.83 7.40
N ARG A 117 -19.46 2.92 6.14
CA ARG A 117 -20.86 2.61 5.77
C ARG A 117 -21.15 1.12 5.73
N GLY A 118 -20.13 0.27 5.62
CA GLY A 118 -20.26 -1.18 5.56
C GLY A 118 -20.94 -1.70 4.28
N LYS A 119 -21.08 -0.87 3.24
CA LYS A 119 -21.68 -1.23 1.94
C LYS A 119 -20.92 -0.54 0.81
N SER A 120 -20.41 -1.31 -0.15
CA SER A 120 -19.72 -0.82 -1.35
C SER A 120 -20.67 -0.16 -2.35
N GLY A 121 -21.88 -0.71 -2.52
CA GLY A 121 -22.83 -0.29 -3.57
C GLY A 121 -23.65 0.98 -3.32
N VAL A 122 -23.25 1.86 -2.38
CA VAL A 122 -24.02 3.08 -2.01
C VAL A 122 -23.15 4.34 -2.09
N LEU A 123 -22.10 4.33 -2.90
CA LEU A 123 -21.49 5.57 -3.34
C LEU A 123 -21.97 5.87 -4.75
N ASP A 124 -22.78 6.91 -4.89
CA ASP A 124 -23.08 7.59 -6.16
C ASP A 124 -21.84 8.31 -6.73
N ASP A 125 -20.64 8.05 -6.17
CA ASP A 125 -19.45 8.85 -6.37
C ASP A 125 -18.56 8.26 -7.46
N VAL A 126 -18.25 9.13 -8.43
CA VAL A 126 -17.27 8.95 -9.49
C VAL A 126 -16.02 8.24 -8.98
N LEU A 127 -15.64 7.14 -9.65
CA LEU A 127 -14.42 6.38 -9.35
C LEU A 127 -13.22 7.35 -9.29
N PRO A 128 -12.43 7.40 -8.19
CA PRO A 128 -11.29 8.30 -8.09
C PRO A 128 -10.36 8.21 -9.32
N PRO A 129 -9.87 9.33 -9.88
CA PRO A 129 -9.08 9.33 -11.11
C PRO A 129 -7.83 8.43 -11.07
N ILE A 130 -7.23 8.26 -9.88
CA ILE A 130 -6.09 7.37 -9.67
C ILE A 130 -6.44 5.89 -9.88
N LEU A 131 -7.67 5.47 -9.55
CA LEU A 131 -8.14 4.11 -9.80
C LEU A 131 -8.48 3.92 -11.28
N GLN A 132 -9.06 4.92 -11.95
CA GLN A 132 -9.27 4.89 -13.40
C GLN A 132 -7.94 4.75 -14.16
N ARG A 133 -6.92 5.53 -13.78
CA ARG A 133 -5.58 5.48 -14.39
C ARG A 133 -4.93 4.10 -14.23
N LEU A 134 -5.12 3.47 -13.08
CA LEU A 134 -4.54 2.17 -12.75
C LEU A 134 -5.45 1.00 -13.15
N ASP A 135 -6.58 1.26 -13.80
CA ASP A 135 -7.53 0.22 -14.22
C ASP A 135 -8.00 -0.65 -13.03
N ILE A 136 -8.21 -0.06 -11.85
CA ILE A 136 -8.63 -0.81 -10.66
C ILE A 136 -10.11 -0.57 -10.39
N GLY A 137 -10.91 -1.63 -10.52
CA GLY A 137 -12.33 -1.61 -10.15
C GLY A 137 -12.57 -1.40 -8.65
N THR A 138 -13.72 -0.83 -8.29
CA THR A 138 -14.12 -0.52 -6.92
C THR A 138 -14.10 -1.73 -5.98
N ASP A 139 -14.74 -2.84 -6.36
CA ASP A 139 -14.85 -4.02 -5.50
C ASP A 139 -13.49 -4.70 -5.30
N THR A 140 -12.70 -4.79 -6.37
CA THR A 140 -11.30 -5.22 -6.31
C THR A 140 -10.51 -4.36 -5.33
N TRP A 141 -10.61 -3.04 -5.47
CA TRP A 141 -9.87 -2.10 -4.63
C TRP A 141 -10.28 -2.19 -3.15
N LEU A 142 -11.58 -2.29 -2.87
CA LEU A 142 -12.08 -2.47 -1.51
C LEU A 142 -11.56 -3.76 -0.88
N THR A 143 -11.62 -4.87 -1.63
CA THR A 143 -11.11 -6.18 -1.18
C THR A 143 -9.61 -6.06 -0.85
N ILE A 144 -8.82 -5.52 -1.78
CA ILE A 144 -7.37 -5.37 -1.61
C ILE A 144 -7.02 -4.49 -0.41
N THR A 145 -7.73 -3.37 -0.22
CA THR A 145 -7.43 -2.40 0.86
C THR A 145 -7.97 -2.82 2.22
N THR A 146 -8.78 -3.88 2.31
CA THR A 146 -9.32 -4.40 3.57
C THR A 146 -8.77 -5.77 3.94
N GLU A 147 -8.33 -6.56 2.96
CA GLU A 147 -7.89 -7.96 3.12
C GLU A 147 -6.49 -8.21 2.55
N PHE A 148 -5.68 -7.16 2.36
CA PHE A 148 -4.38 -7.20 1.66
C PHE A 148 -3.50 -8.43 2.02
N GLU A 149 -3.32 -8.68 3.32
CA GLU A 149 -2.44 -9.74 3.82
C GLU A 149 -2.96 -11.17 3.61
N ASP A 150 -4.26 -11.32 3.38
CA ASP A 150 -4.93 -12.59 3.10
C ASP A 150 -4.98 -12.85 1.59
N GLN A 151 -5.12 -11.78 0.81
CA GLN A 151 -5.14 -11.84 -0.65
C GLN A 151 -3.77 -12.21 -1.24
N PHE A 152 -2.68 -11.70 -0.66
CA PHE A 152 -1.35 -11.91 -1.22
C PHE A 152 -0.43 -12.72 -0.31
N ARG A 153 0.52 -13.43 -0.92
CA ARG A 153 1.50 -14.26 -0.20
C ARG A 153 2.90 -13.69 -0.25
N GLN A 154 3.65 -14.01 -1.30
CA GLN A 154 5.07 -13.66 -1.39
C GLN A 154 5.30 -12.42 -2.26
N TRP A 155 4.47 -12.25 -3.28
CA TRP A 155 4.56 -11.20 -4.29
C TRP A 155 3.20 -10.56 -4.46
N VAL A 156 3.19 -9.25 -4.61
CA VAL A 156 2.00 -8.43 -4.83
C VAL A 156 2.24 -7.62 -6.09
N GLY A 157 1.31 -7.69 -7.03
CA GLY A 157 1.37 -6.91 -8.27
C GLY A 157 0.49 -7.50 -9.36
N THR A 158 0.50 -6.82 -10.49
CA THR A 158 -0.12 -7.24 -11.75
C THR A 158 0.42 -8.59 -12.22
N GLU A 159 -0.36 -9.29 -13.05
CA GLU A 159 0.07 -10.55 -13.66
C GLU A 159 1.39 -10.40 -14.44
N ALA A 160 1.54 -9.29 -15.17
CA ALA A 160 2.75 -8.98 -15.91
C ALA A 160 3.97 -8.85 -14.99
N ALA A 161 3.86 -8.09 -13.89
CA ALA A 161 4.95 -7.90 -12.93
C ALA A 161 5.34 -9.21 -12.23
N ILE A 162 4.36 -10.05 -11.88
CA ILE A 162 4.59 -11.40 -11.32
C ILE A 162 5.34 -12.29 -12.33
N GLN A 163 4.95 -12.27 -13.60
CA GLN A 163 5.57 -13.11 -14.64
C GLN A 163 7.01 -12.68 -14.95
N ILE A 164 7.26 -11.37 -15.04
CA ILE A 164 8.61 -10.80 -15.20
C ILE A 164 9.49 -11.22 -14.01
N THR A 165 8.99 -11.04 -12.79
CA THR A 165 9.72 -11.39 -11.58
C THR A 165 10.00 -12.89 -11.51
N ALA A 166 9.01 -13.73 -11.82
CA ALA A 166 9.14 -15.19 -11.85
C ALA A 166 10.27 -15.63 -12.79
N THR A 167 10.30 -15.06 -14.00
CA THR A 167 11.34 -15.31 -15.00
C THR A 167 12.71 -14.89 -14.48
N HIS A 168 12.82 -13.69 -13.91
CA HIS A 168 14.07 -13.15 -13.38
C HIS A 168 14.65 -13.99 -12.23
N VAL A 169 13.79 -14.58 -11.38
CA VAL A 169 14.23 -15.44 -10.28
C VAL A 169 14.29 -16.93 -10.63
N GLY A 170 14.14 -17.29 -11.91
CA GLY A 170 14.24 -18.68 -12.39
C GLY A 170 13.08 -19.59 -11.94
N LYS A 171 11.89 -19.04 -11.67
CA LYS A 171 10.69 -19.80 -11.30
C LYS A 171 9.75 -19.93 -12.49
N THR A 172 9.27 -21.15 -12.75
CA THR A 172 8.28 -21.45 -13.80
C THR A 172 6.83 -21.22 -13.38
N ARG A 173 6.54 -21.14 -12.08
CA ARG A 173 5.21 -20.82 -11.54
C ARG A 173 5.32 -19.97 -10.27
N SER A 174 4.52 -18.90 -10.20
CA SER A 174 4.26 -18.17 -8.96
C SER A 174 3.05 -18.78 -8.24
N ARG A 175 3.10 -18.89 -6.91
CA ARG A 175 1.94 -19.24 -6.08
C ARG A 175 1.18 -18.00 -5.57
N SER A 176 1.67 -16.80 -5.87
CA SER A 176 1.00 -15.56 -5.50
C SER A 176 -0.09 -15.26 -6.53
N PRO A 177 -1.35 -15.06 -6.11
CA PRO A 177 -2.40 -14.62 -7.03
C PRO A 177 -2.07 -13.21 -7.54
N PRO A 178 -2.31 -12.93 -8.83
CA PRO A 178 -2.14 -11.58 -9.37
C PRO A 178 -3.23 -10.65 -8.84
N MET A 179 -2.92 -9.36 -8.78
CA MET A 179 -3.94 -8.31 -8.67
C MET A 179 -4.80 -8.38 -9.93
N ARG A 180 -6.09 -8.70 -9.75
CA ARG A 180 -7.06 -8.79 -10.85
C ARG A 180 -7.78 -7.46 -10.99
N PHE A 181 -7.66 -6.87 -12.15
CA PHE A 181 -8.36 -5.66 -12.54
C PHE A 181 -9.76 -6.02 -13.06
N GLY A 182 -10.70 -5.09 -12.90
CA GLY A 182 -12.12 -5.29 -13.18
C GLY A 182 -12.55 -4.52 -14.41
#